data_AF-A0A3M4QMP0-F1
#
_entry.id   AF-A0A3M4QMP0-F1
#
_cell.length_a   1.000
_cell.length_b   1.000
_cell.length_c   1.000
_cell.angle_alpha   90.00
_cell.angle_beta   90.00
_cell.angle_gamma   90.00
#
_symmetry.space_group_name_H-M   'P 1'
#
loop_
_entity.id
_entity.type
_entity.pdbx_description
1 polymer ?
#
loop_
_entity_poly.entity_id
_entity_poly.type
_entity_poly.pdbx_seq_one_letter_code
_entity_poly.pdbx_strand_id
1 'polypeptide(L)'
;MQPVAFTLLAALFIPSLTVYAHAGDDVIITPAHPVWLLERLDVDSPMLTTARTFGDSAYNDFHTKASLEISCHPGNPTAGLALQITPETLGLDIEPFHGKDARTNGPLRITTGARTAIELSVSGVWTYAGSFQLGTVFAFSTQVPRDELAYWASDASRGQTLKLWLAPAMAGGKSLTATFTLPANNSGLKRVIQPCLGSH
;
A
#
# COMPACT_ATOMS: atom_id res chain seq x y z
N MET A 1 -54.31 -58.97 -21.03
CA MET A 1 -52.85 -58.95 -21.28
C MET A 1 -52.53 -57.63 -21.96
N GLN A 2 -51.92 -56.70 -21.24
CA GLN A 2 -51.49 -55.37 -21.69
C GLN A 2 -50.00 -55.20 -21.37
N PRO A 3 -49.24 -54.45 -22.18
CA PRO A 3 -47.78 -54.46 -22.11
C PRO A 3 -47.27 -53.58 -20.96
N VAL A 4 -46.29 -54.08 -20.21
CA VAL A 4 -45.56 -53.28 -19.22
C VAL A 4 -44.36 -52.65 -19.93
N ALA A 5 -44.39 -51.32 -20.04
CA ALA A 5 -43.30 -50.52 -20.60
C ALA A 5 -42.11 -50.48 -19.61
N PHE A 6 -40.91 -50.75 -20.13
CA PHE A 6 -39.66 -50.51 -19.42
C PHE A 6 -39.19 -49.07 -19.68
N THR A 7 -39.20 -48.23 -18.64
CA THR A 7 -38.62 -46.88 -18.68
C THR A 7 -37.19 -46.94 -18.17
N LEU A 8 -36.20 -46.75 -19.04
CA LEU A 8 -34.79 -46.56 -18.66
C LEU A 8 -34.61 -45.14 -18.10
N LEU A 9 -34.34 -45.02 -16.80
CA LEU A 9 -33.79 -43.79 -16.23
C LEU A 9 -32.28 -43.74 -16.52
N ALA A 10 -31.87 -42.90 -17.46
CA ALA A 10 -30.48 -42.51 -17.60
C ALA A 10 -30.15 -41.47 -16.50
N ALA A 11 -29.43 -41.89 -15.47
CA ALA A 11 -28.90 -40.98 -14.46
C ALA A 11 -27.76 -40.14 -15.09
N LEU A 12 -28.03 -38.85 -15.33
CA LEU A 12 -27.01 -37.87 -15.68
C LEU A 12 -26.14 -37.60 -14.43
N PHE A 13 -25.02 -38.29 -14.33
CA PHE A 13 -23.91 -37.85 -13.49
C PHE A 13 -23.35 -36.56 -14.10
N ILE A 14 -23.77 -35.41 -13.56
CA ILE A 14 -23.10 -34.14 -13.80
C ILE A 14 -21.83 -34.19 -12.95
N PRO A 15 -20.61 -34.30 -13.53
CA PRO A 15 -19.42 -34.09 -12.74
C PRO A 15 -19.45 -32.63 -12.28
N SER A 16 -19.56 -32.45 -10.97
CA SER A 16 -19.35 -31.17 -10.31
C SER A 16 -17.94 -30.73 -10.69
N LEU A 17 -17.83 -29.83 -11.66
CA LEU A 17 -16.61 -29.06 -11.87
C LEU A 17 -16.49 -28.14 -10.66
N THR A 18 -15.87 -28.66 -9.60
CA THR A 18 -15.29 -27.84 -8.55
C THR A 18 -14.18 -27.05 -9.22
N VAL A 19 -14.53 -25.88 -9.76
CA VAL A 19 -13.56 -24.83 -10.00
C VAL A 19 -13.04 -24.46 -8.62
N TYR A 20 -11.90 -25.05 -8.26
CA TYR A 20 -11.02 -24.41 -7.29
C TYR A 20 -10.63 -23.09 -7.94
N ALA A 21 -11.35 -22.02 -7.58
CA ALA A 21 -10.78 -20.70 -7.66
C ALA A 21 -9.53 -20.77 -6.77
N HIS A 22 -8.37 -20.96 -7.39
CA HIS A 22 -7.15 -20.44 -6.78
C HIS A 22 -7.48 -19.00 -6.41
N ALA A 23 -7.27 -18.65 -5.14
CA ALA A 23 -7.16 -17.26 -4.71
C ALA A 23 -6.02 -16.68 -5.55
N GLY A 24 -6.40 -16.18 -6.72
CA GLY A 24 -5.50 -15.80 -7.78
C GLY A 24 -4.89 -14.49 -7.39
N ASP A 25 -3.55 -14.46 -7.42
CA ASP A 25 -2.66 -13.31 -7.42
C ASP A 25 -3.26 -12.02 -6.85
N ASP A 26 -2.70 -11.54 -5.74
CA ASP A 26 -2.87 -10.16 -5.31
C ASP A 26 -2.35 -9.22 -6.41
N VAL A 27 -3.21 -8.93 -7.38
CA VAL A 27 -2.87 -8.15 -8.56
C VAL A 27 -2.93 -6.69 -8.18
N ILE A 28 -1.76 -6.10 -7.94
CA ILE A 28 -1.63 -4.66 -8.02
C ILE A 28 -1.77 -4.25 -9.50
N ILE A 29 -2.77 -3.43 -9.80
CA ILE A 29 -2.97 -2.81 -11.11
C ILE A 29 -1.78 -1.87 -11.34
N THR A 30 -0.87 -2.26 -12.24
CA THR A 30 0.33 -1.49 -12.56
C THR A 30 0.26 -0.94 -13.98
N PRO A 31 -0.14 0.33 -14.15
CA PRO A 31 0.04 1.04 -15.42
C PRO A 31 1.49 0.96 -15.92
N ALA A 32 1.67 1.05 -17.25
CA ALA A 32 2.98 0.96 -17.90
C ALA A 32 4.01 2.02 -17.43
N HIS A 33 3.54 3.07 -16.77
CA HIS A 33 4.35 4.10 -16.16
C HIS A 33 3.91 4.32 -14.70
N PRO A 34 4.83 4.67 -13.79
CA PRO A 34 4.47 5.07 -12.43
C PRO A 34 3.45 6.21 -12.47
N VAL A 35 2.30 6.01 -11.84
CA VAL A 35 1.25 7.03 -11.73
C VAL A 35 1.01 7.38 -10.27
N TRP A 36 0.58 8.62 -10.07
CA TRP A 36 0.04 9.09 -8.80
C TRP A 36 -1.46 9.33 -8.98
N LEU A 37 -2.26 8.56 -8.27
CA LEU A 37 -3.71 8.71 -8.22
C LEU A 37 -4.07 9.64 -7.08
N LEU A 38 -4.88 10.66 -7.38
CA LEU A 38 -5.38 11.59 -6.37
C LEU A 38 -6.82 11.22 -6.04
N GLU A 39 -7.07 10.96 -4.77
CA GLU A 39 -8.35 10.51 -4.26
C GLU A 39 -8.92 11.56 -3.29
N ARG A 40 -10.24 11.71 -3.31
CA ARG A 40 -10.99 12.49 -2.33
C ARG A 40 -12.22 11.66 -1.97
N LEU A 41 -12.35 11.29 -0.71
CA LEU A 41 -13.36 10.34 -0.22
C LEU A 41 -14.81 10.92 -0.18
N ASP A 42 -14.96 12.24 -0.25
CA ASP A 42 -16.20 13.01 -0.17
C ASP A 42 -15.90 14.42 -0.73
N VAL A 43 -16.81 15.00 -1.49
CA VAL A 43 -16.62 16.34 -2.06
C VAL A 43 -17.15 17.45 -1.15
N ASP A 44 -17.94 17.10 -0.14
CA ASP A 44 -18.78 18.05 0.62
C ASP A 44 -18.29 18.34 2.06
N SER A 45 -17.14 17.79 2.49
CA SER A 45 -16.57 17.92 3.86
C SER A 45 -15.09 18.34 3.81
N PRO A 46 -14.48 18.98 4.86
CA PRO A 46 -13.05 19.30 4.90
C PRO A 46 -12.21 18.03 4.87
N MET A 47 -11.92 17.60 3.66
CA MET A 47 -11.74 16.19 3.37
C MET A 47 -10.30 15.72 3.47
N LEU A 48 -10.15 14.49 3.94
CA LEU A 48 -8.92 13.73 3.76
C LEU A 48 -8.63 13.66 2.26
N THR A 49 -7.54 14.29 1.87
CA THR A 49 -7.01 14.17 0.52
C THR A 49 -5.95 13.10 0.53
N THR A 50 -5.98 12.23 -0.48
CA THR A 50 -5.08 11.09 -0.55
C THR A 50 -4.38 11.09 -1.90
N ALA A 51 -3.09 10.81 -1.90
CA ALA A 51 -2.29 10.56 -3.08
C ALA A 51 -1.73 9.14 -2.96
N ARG A 52 -2.00 8.30 -3.95
CA ARG A 52 -1.57 6.90 -3.95
C ARG A 52 -0.68 6.62 -5.15
N THR A 53 0.31 5.77 -4.97
CA THR A 53 1.13 5.23 -6.06
C THR A 53 1.48 3.77 -5.77
N PHE A 54 2.14 3.11 -6.71
CA PHE A 54 2.68 1.77 -6.54
C PHE A 54 4.17 1.77 -6.84
N GLY A 55 4.86 0.77 -6.31
CA GLY A 55 6.30 0.61 -6.42
C GLY A 55 6.71 -0.84 -6.22
N ASP A 56 8.02 -1.06 -6.18
CA ASP A 56 8.59 -2.37 -5.95
C ASP A 56 8.91 -2.55 -4.47
N SER A 57 8.69 -3.75 -3.95
CA SER A 57 9.06 -4.14 -2.60
C SER A 57 9.81 -5.46 -2.59
N ALA A 58 10.66 -5.62 -1.57
CA ALA A 58 11.46 -6.82 -1.39
C ALA A 58 11.65 -7.14 0.10
N TYR A 59 11.52 -8.42 0.43
CA TYR A 59 11.85 -8.99 1.73
C TYR A 59 12.47 -10.37 1.49
N ASN A 60 13.69 -10.60 2.00
CA ASN A 60 14.52 -11.74 1.59
C ASN A 60 14.70 -11.77 0.06
N ASP A 61 14.48 -12.93 -0.56
CA ASP A 61 14.54 -13.14 -2.00
C ASP A 61 13.16 -12.96 -2.67
N PHE A 62 12.14 -12.58 -1.90
CA PHE A 62 10.80 -12.34 -2.41
C PHE A 62 10.65 -10.89 -2.85
N HIS A 63 10.15 -10.73 -4.06
CA HIS A 63 9.89 -9.43 -4.69
C HIS A 63 8.43 -9.36 -5.11
N THR A 64 7.75 -8.29 -4.71
CA THR A 64 6.36 -8.03 -5.11
C THR A 64 6.11 -6.52 -5.21
N LYS A 65 4.94 -6.13 -5.71
CA LYS A 65 4.54 -4.74 -5.73
C LYS A 65 4.06 -4.29 -4.35
N ALA A 66 4.25 -3.00 -4.07
CA ALA A 66 3.70 -2.34 -2.88
C ALA A 66 2.94 -1.08 -3.31
N SER A 67 2.01 -0.66 -2.48
CA SER A 67 1.30 0.62 -2.62
C SER A 67 1.83 1.60 -1.58
N LEU A 68 1.92 2.88 -1.97
CA LEU A 68 2.22 3.97 -1.06
C LEU A 68 1.06 4.94 -1.06
N GLU A 69 0.58 5.26 0.14
CA GLU A 69 -0.45 6.25 0.36
C GLU A 69 0.13 7.43 1.15
N ILE A 70 -0.09 8.64 0.67
CA ILE A 70 0.12 9.87 1.42
C ILE A 70 -1.25 10.50 1.62
N SER A 71 -1.62 10.77 2.87
CA SER A 71 -2.92 11.33 3.19
C SER A 71 -2.78 12.57 4.06
N CYS A 72 -3.61 13.58 3.80
CA CYS A 72 -3.56 14.85 4.49
C CYS A 72 -4.97 15.31 4.85
N HIS A 73 -5.19 15.54 6.14
CA HIS A 73 -6.42 16.09 6.68
C HIS A 73 -6.19 17.54 7.09
N PRO A 74 -7.04 18.51 6.69
CA PRO A 74 -6.83 19.93 6.99
C PRO A 74 -6.71 20.26 8.48
N GLY A 75 -7.32 19.45 9.36
CA GLY A 75 -7.21 19.57 10.81
C GLY A 75 -5.94 18.98 11.43
N ASN A 76 -5.02 18.40 10.65
CA ASN A 76 -3.78 17.79 11.14
C ASN A 76 -2.56 18.48 10.49
N PRO A 77 -1.60 19.00 11.28
CA PRO A 77 -0.38 19.62 10.76
C PRO A 77 0.66 18.62 10.20
N THR A 78 0.34 17.33 10.16
CA THR A 78 1.21 16.28 9.61
C THR A 78 0.42 15.45 8.60
N ALA A 79 1.11 14.98 7.55
CA ALA A 79 0.53 14.03 6.61
C ALA A 79 0.78 12.59 7.11
N GLY A 80 -0.24 11.75 6.96
CA GLY A 80 -0.09 10.31 7.11
C GLY A 80 0.65 9.72 5.91
N LEU A 81 1.48 8.72 6.17
CA LEU A 81 2.10 7.87 5.17
C LEU A 81 1.80 6.42 5.50
N ALA A 82 1.31 5.65 4.53
CA ALA A 82 1.11 4.22 4.67
C ALA A 82 1.81 3.46 3.55
N LEU A 83 2.74 2.59 3.93
CA LEU A 83 3.30 1.56 3.04
C LEU A 83 2.40 0.32 3.14
N GLN A 84 1.76 -0.03 2.03
CA GLN A 84 0.81 -1.13 1.92
C GLN A 84 1.44 -2.29 1.17
N ILE A 85 1.39 -3.47 1.77
CA ILE A 85 1.92 -4.72 1.21
C ILE A 85 0.94 -5.88 1.40
N THR A 86 1.16 -6.96 0.65
CA THR A 86 0.63 -8.28 0.98
C THR A 86 1.71 -9.09 1.70
N PRO A 87 1.59 -9.29 3.03
CA PRO A 87 2.63 -9.98 3.81
C PRO A 87 2.88 -11.42 3.36
N GLU A 88 1.83 -12.14 2.97
CA GLU A 88 1.93 -13.56 2.58
C GLU A 88 2.83 -13.76 1.37
N THR A 89 2.72 -12.89 0.35
CA THR A 89 3.57 -12.94 -0.85
C THR A 89 5.04 -12.64 -0.58
N LEU A 90 5.33 -11.94 0.53
CA LEU A 90 6.67 -11.61 0.98
C LEU A 90 7.20 -12.61 2.01
N GLY A 91 6.36 -13.47 2.59
CA GLY A 91 6.72 -14.27 3.76
C GLY A 91 7.11 -13.43 4.98
N LEU A 92 6.53 -12.23 5.12
CA LEU A 92 6.83 -11.32 6.23
C LEU A 92 5.93 -11.64 7.44
N ASP A 93 6.56 -11.88 8.59
CA ASP A 93 5.86 -11.87 9.88
C ASP A 93 5.54 -10.44 10.30
N ILE A 94 4.25 -10.11 10.30
CA ILE A 94 3.72 -8.77 10.60
C ILE A 94 3.34 -8.59 12.06
N GLU A 95 3.29 -9.67 12.85
CA GLU A 95 2.79 -9.60 14.22
C GLU A 95 3.59 -8.64 15.11
N PRO A 96 4.93 -8.56 15.01
CA PRO A 96 5.71 -7.57 15.77
C PRO A 96 5.35 -6.12 15.41
N PHE A 97 4.81 -5.88 14.21
CA PHE A 97 4.45 -4.56 13.73
C PHE A 97 2.96 -4.25 13.87
N HIS A 98 2.15 -5.16 14.38
CA HIS A 98 0.70 -4.98 14.46
C HIS A 98 0.27 -4.23 15.73
N GLY A 99 -0.64 -3.27 15.58
CA GLY A 99 -1.29 -2.58 16.69
C GLY A 99 -0.49 -1.40 17.26
N LYS A 100 -1.01 -0.80 18.34
CA LYS A 100 -0.46 0.44 18.92
C LYS A 100 0.94 0.29 19.52
N ASP A 101 1.27 -0.91 20.00
CA ASP A 101 2.52 -1.20 20.71
C ASP A 101 3.68 -1.50 19.75
N ALA A 102 3.37 -1.71 18.46
CA ALA A 102 4.31 -1.90 17.37
C ALA A 102 5.29 -0.75 17.15
N ARG A 103 4.96 0.46 17.65
CA ARG A 103 5.81 1.66 17.54
C ARG A 103 7.21 1.47 18.16
N THR A 104 7.41 0.40 18.93
CA THR A 104 8.68 0.00 19.54
C THR A 104 9.55 -0.89 18.65
N ASN A 105 8.99 -1.51 17.61
CA ASN A 105 9.67 -2.45 16.74
C ASN A 105 10.05 -1.78 15.41
N GLY A 106 11.30 -1.32 15.36
CA GLY A 106 11.99 -0.88 14.14
C GLY A 106 11.49 0.45 13.55
N PRO A 107 12.35 1.45 13.29
CA PRO A 107 11.91 2.61 12.55
C PRO A 107 11.72 2.28 11.06
N LEU A 108 10.75 2.94 10.44
CA LEU A 108 10.69 3.11 9.00
C LEU A 108 11.66 4.22 8.62
N ARG A 109 12.74 3.85 7.93
CA ARG A 109 13.71 4.78 7.36
C ARG A 109 13.26 5.20 5.96
N ILE A 110 13.17 6.50 5.73
CA ILE A 110 12.75 7.10 4.46
C ILE A 110 13.91 7.89 3.87
N THR A 111 14.22 7.65 2.61
CA THR A 111 15.24 8.39 1.85
C THR A 111 14.63 8.90 0.55
N THR A 112 14.78 10.20 0.27
CA THR A 112 14.30 10.82 -0.96
C THR A 112 15.47 11.34 -1.79
N GLY A 113 15.71 10.76 -2.96
CA GLY A 113 16.86 11.08 -3.80
C GLY A 113 18.19 10.92 -3.04
N ALA A 114 19.02 11.95 -3.05
CA ALA A 114 20.30 11.99 -2.34
C ALA A 114 20.23 12.64 -0.94
N ARG A 115 19.04 12.91 -0.41
CA ARG A 115 18.88 13.56 0.89
C ARG A 115 19.22 12.60 2.04
N THR A 116 19.57 13.19 3.18
CA THR A 116 19.70 12.45 4.44
C THR A 116 18.39 11.72 4.76
N ALA A 117 18.52 10.47 5.18
CA ALA A 117 17.36 9.68 5.55
C ALA A 117 16.75 10.18 6.88
N ILE A 118 15.42 10.08 6.98
CA ILE A 118 14.69 10.27 8.23
C ILE A 118 14.23 8.92 8.77
N GLU A 119 14.15 8.78 10.09
CA GLU A 119 13.66 7.58 10.76
C GLU A 119 12.39 7.91 11.52
N LEU A 120 11.33 7.13 11.27
CA LEU A 120 10.02 7.37 11.83
C LEU A 120 9.51 6.09 12.49
N SER A 121 8.94 6.21 13.69
CA SER A 121 8.19 5.10 14.30
C SER A 121 7.00 4.72 13.42
N VAL A 122 6.71 3.43 13.35
CA VAL A 122 5.64 2.91 12.50
C VAL A 122 4.72 2.01 13.31
N SER A 123 3.46 1.94 12.90
CA SER A 123 2.50 0.96 13.41
C SER A 123 1.74 0.35 12.25
N GLY A 124 1.48 -0.94 12.33
CA GLY A 124 0.81 -1.72 11.30
C GLY A 124 -0.65 -2.01 11.65
N VAL A 125 -1.49 -2.03 10.62
CA VAL A 125 -2.90 -2.43 10.71
C VAL A 125 -3.35 -3.07 9.41
N TRP A 126 -4.28 -4.03 9.50
CA TRP A 126 -4.98 -4.53 8.33
C TRP A 126 -5.99 -3.50 7.82
N THR A 127 -5.98 -3.25 6.51
CA THR A 127 -6.90 -2.31 5.85
C THR A 127 -7.35 -2.87 4.51
N TYR A 128 -8.45 -2.36 3.99
CA TYR A 128 -8.80 -2.58 2.60
C TYR A 128 -7.72 -2.01 1.69
N ALA A 129 -7.40 -2.78 0.66
CA ALA A 129 -6.56 -2.36 -0.44
C ALA A 129 -7.19 -1.14 -1.12
N GLY A 130 -6.39 -0.11 -1.36
CA GLY A 130 -6.83 1.08 -2.09
C GLY A 130 -6.99 0.80 -3.58
N SER A 131 -7.11 1.85 -4.38
CA SER A 131 -7.47 1.78 -5.80
C SER A 131 -6.51 1.00 -6.71
N PHE A 132 -5.30 0.65 -6.25
CA PHE A 132 -4.36 -0.17 -7.01
C PHE A 132 -4.48 -1.67 -6.73
N GLN A 133 -5.21 -2.13 -5.73
CA GLN A 133 -5.25 -3.54 -5.36
C GLN A 133 -6.63 -3.94 -4.82
N LEU A 134 -6.99 -5.21 -4.97
CA LEU A 134 -8.20 -5.77 -4.38
C LEU A 134 -7.90 -6.50 -3.08
N GLY A 135 -8.89 -6.59 -2.18
CA GLY A 135 -8.77 -7.36 -0.95
C GLY A 135 -8.24 -6.56 0.24
N THR A 136 -7.55 -7.25 1.15
CA THR A 136 -7.03 -6.68 2.40
C THR A 136 -5.51 -6.69 2.37
N VAL A 137 -4.90 -5.57 2.75
CA VAL A 137 -3.44 -5.38 2.80
C VAL A 137 -3.01 -5.00 4.21
N PHE A 138 -1.74 -5.21 4.51
CA PHE A 138 -1.14 -4.70 5.75
C PHE A 138 -0.49 -3.35 5.50
N ALA A 139 -0.87 -2.34 6.29
CA ALA A 139 -0.42 -0.97 6.14
C ALA A 139 0.50 -0.54 7.28
N PHE A 140 1.79 -0.36 6.98
CA PHE A 140 2.76 0.28 7.87
C PHE A 140 2.56 1.80 7.83
N SER A 141 2.01 2.36 8.91
CA SER A 141 1.57 3.75 8.98
C SER A 141 2.46 4.60 9.87
N THR A 142 2.79 5.80 9.41
CA THR A 142 3.54 6.81 10.16
C THR A 142 3.10 8.23 9.79
N GLN A 143 3.69 9.25 10.44
CA GLN A 143 3.46 10.66 10.15
C GLN A 143 4.74 11.28 9.58
N VAL A 144 4.62 11.95 8.44
CA VAL A 144 5.77 12.59 7.76
C VAL A 144 5.96 14.01 8.30
N PRO A 145 7.18 14.39 8.72
CA PRO A 145 7.48 15.74 9.14
C PRO A 145 7.24 16.77 8.04
N ARG A 146 6.84 17.98 8.44
CA ARG A 146 6.53 19.09 7.53
C ARG A 146 7.67 19.41 6.56
N ASP A 147 8.93 19.36 7.00
CA ASP A 147 10.09 19.68 6.16
C ASP A 147 10.27 18.68 5.02
N GLU A 148 9.97 17.40 5.25
CA GLU A 148 10.06 16.39 4.20
C GLU A 148 8.87 16.52 3.22
N LEU A 149 7.68 16.84 3.72
CA LEU A 149 6.53 17.19 2.87
C LEU A 149 6.79 18.43 2.02
N ALA A 150 7.43 19.46 2.59
CA ALA A 150 7.80 20.67 1.87
C ALA A 150 8.78 20.36 0.74
N TYR A 151 9.72 19.43 0.97
CA TYR A 151 10.59 18.93 -0.08
C TYR A 151 9.81 18.19 -1.17
N TRP A 152 8.90 17.27 -0.84
CA TRP A 152 8.06 16.56 -1.82
C TRP A 152 7.12 17.49 -2.61
N ALA A 153 6.77 18.65 -2.04
CA ALA A 153 6.03 19.71 -2.74
C ALA A 153 6.91 20.57 -3.66
N SER A 154 8.24 20.46 -3.56
CA SER A 154 9.20 21.30 -4.29
C SER A 154 9.58 20.70 -5.64
N ASP A 155 10.05 21.56 -6.55
CA ASP A 155 10.46 21.14 -7.89
C ASP A 155 11.70 20.23 -7.90
N ALA A 156 12.54 20.33 -6.87
CA ALA A 156 13.71 19.48 -6.68
C ALA A 156 13.34 18.00 -6.45
N SER A 157 12.12 17.71 -6.01
CA SER A 157 11.67 16.34 -5.74
C SER A 157 11.12 15.61 -6.97
N ARG A 158 10.89 16.31 -8.09
CA ARG A 158 10.26 15.73 -9.29
C ARG A 158 11.04 14.54 -9.81
N GLY A 159 10.38 13.40 -9.97
CA GLY A 159 10.98 12.16 -10.46
C GLY A 159 12.02 11.54 -9.53
N GLN A 160 12.22 12.05 -8.31
CA GLN A 160 13.17 11.49 -7.36
C GLN A 160 12.67 10.14 -6.84
N THR A 161 13.62 9.23 -6.62
CA THR A 161 13.34 7.96 -5.96
C THR A 161 13.01 8.19 -4.48
N LEU A 162 11.94 7.57 -4.02
CA LEU A 162 11.56 7.49 -2.62
C LEU A 162 11.77 6.06 -2.15
N LYS A 163 12.77 5.85 -1.30
CA LYS A 163 13.12 4.54 -0.74
C LYS A 163 12.66 4.45 0.70
N LEU A 164 11.86 3.43 0.99
CA LEU A 164 11.43 3.04 2.32
C LEU A 164 12.20 1.78 2.73
N TRP A 165 12.69 1.77 3.96
CA TRP A 165 13.38 0.65 4.56
C TRP A 165 12.83 0.44 5.96
N LEU A 166 12.18 -0.68 6.20
CA LEU A 166 11.67 -1.05 7.50
C LEU A 166 12.69 -1.94 8.19
N ALA A 167 13.13 -1.52 9.38
CA ALA A 167 14.05 -2.32 10.18
C ALA A 167 13.41 -3.68 10.55
N PRO A 168 14.22 -4.74 10.69
CA PRO A 168 13.72 -6.01 11.19
C PRO A 168 13.19 -5.85 12.62
N ALA A 169 12.15 -6.60 12.96
CA ALA A 169 11.60 -6.61 14.32
C ALA A 169 12.56 -7.24 15.35
N MET A 170 13.47 -8.13 14.91
CA MET A 170 14.42 -8.82 15.76
C MET A 170 15.85 -8.65 15.24
N ALA A 171 16.82 -8.68 16.15
CA ALA A 171 18.24 -8.64 15.79
C ALA A 171 18.60 -9.80 14.86
N GLY A 172 19.34 -9.50 13.77
CA GLY A 172 19.70 -10.48 12.74
C GLY A 172 18.59 -10.78 11.72
N GLY A 173 17.40 -10.19 11.89
CA GLY A 173 16.33 -10.26 10.91
C GLY A 173 16.64 -9.47 9.63
N LYS A 174 15.80 -9.68 8.62
CA LYS A 174 15.93 -9.04 7.31
C LYS A 174 14.98 -7.85 7.21
N SER A 175 15.33 -6.89 6.38
CA SER A 175 14.57 -5.65 6.24
C SER A 175 13.62 -5.73 5.08
N LEU A 176 12.41 -5.20 5.26
CA LEU A 176 11.53 -4.92 4.14
C LEU A 176 12.01 -3.62 3.48
N THR A 177 12.14 -3.65 2.15
CA THR A 177 12.44 -2.46 1.36
C THR A 177 11.33 -2.20 0.37
N ALA A 178 11.04 -0.93 0.12
CA ALA A 178 10.13 -0.52 -0.93
C ALA A 178 10.66 0.72 -1.65
N THR A 179 10.47 0.77 -2.96
CA THR A 179 10.97 1.84 -3.82
C THR A 179 9.85 2.39 -4.68
N PHE A 180 9.65 3.70 -4.59
CA PHE A 180 8.66 4.45 -5.35
C PHE A 180 9.34 5.59 -6.11
N THR A 181 8.61 6.20 -7.03
CA THR A 181 9.06 7.38 -7.76
C THR A 181 8.11 8.54 -7.48
N LEU A 182 8.65 9.65 -6.98
CA LEU A 182 7.87 10.89 -6.84
C LEU A 182 7.45 11.40 -8.23
N PRO A 183 6.31 12.08 -8.34
CA PRO A 183 5.75 12.41 -9.64
C PRO A 183 6.67 13.37 -10.40
N ALA A 184 6.83 13.15 -11.72
CA ALA A 184 7.55 14.08 -12.59
C ALA A 184 6.90 15.48 -12.62
N ASN A 185 5.58 15.54 -12.41
CA ASN A 185 4.83 16.75 -12.15
C ASN A 185 4.23 16.72 -10.74
N ASN A 186 4.81 17.50 -9.82
CA ASN A 186 4.43 17.54 -8.41
C ASN A 186 3.16 18.35 -8.10
N SER A 187 2.53 19.01 -9.08
CA SER A 187 1.33 19.85 -8.84
C SER A 187 0.18 19.09 -8.18
N GLY A 188 -0.05 17.85 -8.61
CA GLY A 188 -1.07 16.97 -8.03
C GLY A 188 -0.77 16.60 -6.58
N LEU A 189 0.44 16.10 -6.31
CA LEU A 189 0.87 15.76 -4.96
C LEU A 189 0.86 16.99 -4.04
N LYS A 190 1.35 18.14 -4.53
CA LYS A 190 1.31 19.42 -3.80
C LYS A 190 -0.11 19.76 -3.37
N ARG A 191 -1.11 19.60 -4.25
CA ARG A 191 -2.51 19.86 -3.92
C ARG A 191 -3.03 18.98 -2.78
N VAL A 192 -2.59 17.72 -2.72
CA VAL A 192 -2.94 16.79 -1.64
C VAL A 192 -2.27 17.18 -0.32
N ILE A 193 -0.99 17.49 -0.31
CA ILE A 193 -0.26 17.73 0.96
C ILE A 193 -0.34 19.18 1.45
N GLN A 194 -0.83 20.12 0.63
CA GLN A 194 -0.92 21.55 0.97
C GLN A 194 -1.61 21.82 2.32
N PRO A 195 -2.74 21.17 2.70
CA PRO A 195 -3.38 21.43 3.98
C PRO A 195 -2.49 21.14 5.19
N CYS A 196 -1.57 20.17 5.07
CA CYS A 196 -0.64 19.77 6.13
C CYS A 196 0.62 20.63 6.15
N LEU A 197 0.89 21.38 5.07
CA LEU A 197 1.96 22.37 5.03
C LEU A 197 1.56 23.71 5.65
N GLY A 198 0.28 23.90 5.99
CA GLY A 198 -0.26 25.15 6.49
C GLY A 198 -0.36 26.25 5.42
N SER A 199 -1.05 27.33 5.76
CA SER A 199 -1.07 28.57 4.98
C SER A 199 0.23 29.33 5.25
N HIS A 200 0.95 29.72 4.20
CA HIS A 200 1.88 30.85 4.31
C HIS A 200 1.09 32.15 4.32
#